data_AF-A0AB73H348-F1
#
_entry.id   AF-A0AB73H348-F1
#
_cell.length_a   1.000
_cell.length_b   1.000
_cell.length_c   1.000
_cell.angle_alpha   90.00
_cell.angle_beta   90.00
_cell.angle_gamma   90.00
#
_symmetry.space_group_name_H-M   'P 1'
#
loop_
_entity.id
_entity.type
_entity.pdbx_description
1 polymer ?
#
loop_
_entity_poly.entity_id
_entity_poly.type
_entity_poly.pdbx_seq_one_letter_code
_entity_poly.pdbx_strand_id
1 'polypeptide(L)' 'MSPPKIPTLLLLNRRQKKALLETHGYHVMEGDTESDLDFTIREDVAKGDIKVSDIERAIGS' A
#
# COMPACT_ATOMS: atom_id res chain seq x y z
N MET A 1 2.28 -15.27 9.87
CA MET A 1 3.29 -14.21 10.13
C MET A 1 2.55 -12.89 10.18
N SER A 2 2.98 -11.95 11.02
CA SER A 2 2.41 -10.60 11.00
C SER A 2 3.18 -9.75 9.98
N PRO A 3 2.51 -8.94 9.14
CA PRO A 3 3.19 -8.08 8.18
C PRO A 3 4.14 -7.09 8.88
N PRO A 4 5.25 -6.66 8.22
CA PRO A 4 6.19 -5.70 8.78
C PRO A 4 5.51 -4.36 9.04
N LYS A 5 5.97 -3.65 10.07
CA LYS A 5 5.57 -2.26 10.30
C LYS A 5 6.30 -1.37 9.29
N ILE A 6 5.53 -0.60 8.52
CA ILE A 6 6.05 0.34 7.52
C ILE A 6 5.57 1.73 7.92
N PRO A 7 6.38 2.52 8.66
CA PRO A 7 5.96 3.82 9.16
C PRO A 7 5.52 4.80 8.05
N THR A 8 6.20 4.76 6.90
CA THR A 8 5.88 5.63 5.74
C THR A 8 4.50 5.37 5.15
N LEU A 9 3.93 4.18 5.33
CA LEU A 9 2.56 3.88 4.88
C LEU A 9 1.51 4.73 5.61
N LEU A 10 1.79 5.16 6.84
CA LEU A 10 0.90 6.04 7.62
C LEU A 10 0.80 7.45 7.04
N LEU A 11 1.67 7.80 6.09
CA LEU A 11 1.69 9.10 5.42
C LEU A 11 0.82 9.13 4.16
N LEU A 12 0.42 7.96 3.64
CA LEU A 12 -0.45 7.88 2.48
C LEU A 12 -1.91 8.00 2.94
N ASN A 13 -2.70 8.78 2.21
CA ASN A 13 -4.16 8.72 2.35
C ASN A 13 -4.73 7.53 1.55
N ARG A 14 -6.01 7.19 1.78
CA ARG A 14 -6.70 6.10 1.07
C ARG A 14 -6.58 6.18 -0.46
N ARG A 15 -6.67 7.38 -1.04
CA ARG A 15 -6.55 7.57 -2.50
C ARG A 15 -5.15 7.20 -3.01
N GLN A 16 -4.10 7.60 -2.29
CA GLN A 16 -2.72 7.26 -2.62
C GLN A 16 -2.44 5.77 -2.44
N LYS A 17 -2.97 5.14 -1.38
CA LYS A 17 -2.90 3.68 -1.19
C LYS A 17 -3.56 2.92 -2.33
N LYS A 18 -4.75 3.37 -2.74
CA LYS A 18 -5.46 2.82 -3.90
C LYS A 18 -4.63 2.94 -5.19
N ALA A 19 -4.13 4.14 -5.49
CA ALA A 19 -3.33 4.37 -6.70
C ALA A 19 -2.03 3.54 -6.72
N LEU A 20 -1.37 3.40 -5.57
CA LEU A 20 -0.21 2.53 -5.42
C LEU A 20 -0.58 1.09 -5.77
N LEU A 21 -1.61 0.53 -5.13
CA LEU A 21 -2.05 -0.85 -5.39
C LEU A 21 -2.46 -1.07 -6.85
N GLU A 22 -3.18 -0.13 -7.45
CA GLU A 22 -3.56 -0.19 -8.88
C GLU A 22 -2.33 -0.16 -9.82
N THR A 23 -1.26 0.55 -9.45
CA THR A 23 0.01 0.53 -10.20
C THR A 23 0.69 -0.85 -10.16
N HIS A 24 0.47 -1.60 -9.08
CA HIS A 24 0.94 -2.97 -8.92
C HIS A 24 -0.09 -4.03 -9.39
N GLY A 25 -1.11 -3.62 -10.14
CA GLY A 25 -2.05 -4.53 -10.82
C GLY A 25 -3.25 -4.97 -9.97
N TYR A 26 -3.44 -4.42 -8.78
CA TYR A 26 -4.63 -4.67 -7.98
C TYR A 26 -5.85 -3.93 -8.53
N HIS A 27 -7.03 -4.52 -8.35
CA HIS A 27 -8.29 -3.85 -8.58
C HIS A 27 -8.97 -3.55 -7.24
N VAL A 28 -8.86 -2.29 -6.78
CA VAL A 28 -9.40 -1.87 -5.48
C VAL A 28 -10.89 -1.58 -5.59
N MET A 29 -11.69 -2.35 -4.86
CA MET A 29 -13.14 -2.28 -4.85
C MET A 29 -13.64 -1.18 -3.92
N GLU A 30 -14.87 -0.68 -4.15
CA GLU A 30 -15.47 0.34 -3.27
C GLU A 30 -15.61 -0.13 -1.82
N GLY A 31 -15.80 -1.44 -1.62
CA GLY A 31 -15.91 -2.06 -0.29
C GLY A 31 -14.59 -2.22 0.46
N ASP A 32 -13.44 -2.02 -0.20
CA ASP A 32 -12.14 -2.19 0.45
C ASP A 32 -11.89 -1.04 1.44
N THR A 33 -11.70 -1.43 2.70
CA THR A 33 -11.41 -0.48 3.76
C THR A 33 -9.95 -0.03 3.69
N GLU A 34 -9.64 1.09 4.34
CA GLU A 34 -8.25 1.54 4.41
C GLU A 34 -7.33 0.52 5.10
N SER A 35 -7.86 -0.23 6.09
CA SER A 35 -7.14 -1.30 6.76
C SER A 35 -6.79 -2.46 5.81
N ASP A 36 -7.67 -2.78 4.85
CA ASP A 36 -7.43 -3.84 3.86
C ASP A 36 -6.32 -3.44 2.88
N LEU A 37 -6.32 -2.18 2.46
CA LEU A 37 -5.23 -1.62 1.65
C LEU A 37 -3.91 -1.63 2.41
N ASP A 38 -3.93 -1.21 3.68
CA ASP A 38 -2.74 -1.21 4.53
C ASP A 38 -2.17 -2.62 4.75
N PHE A 39 -3.06 -3.59 4.96
CA PHE A 39 -2.68 -4.98 5.12
C PHE A 39 -2.02 -5.51 3.84
N THR A 40 -2.65 -5.29 2.70
CA THR A 40 -2.15 -5.74 1.39
C THR A 40 -0.78 -5.15 1.07
N ILE A 41 -0.62 -3.83 1.24
CA ILE A 41 0.66 -3.15 0.98
C ILE A 41 1.76 -3.70 1.89
N ARG A 42 1.48 -3.97 3.18
CA ARG A 42 2.50 -4.53 4.08
C ARG A 42 2.90 -5.95 3.72
N GLU A 43 1.94 -6.79 3.34
CA GLU A 43 2.21 -8.16 2.89
C GLU A 43 3.09 -8.16 1.63
N ASP A 44 2.79 -7.30 0.67
CA ASP A 44 3.54 -7.23 -0.59
C ASP A 44 4.94 -6.64 -0.41
N VAL A 45 5.11 -5.68 0.51
CA VAL A 45 6.45 -5.23 0.89
C VAL A 45 7.24 -6.34 1.58
N ALA A 46 6.59 -7.17 2.40
CA ALA A 46 7.23 -8.31 3.04
C ALA A 46 7.70 -9.36 2.02
N LYS A 47 6.94 -9.54 0.94
CA LYS A 47 7.26 -10.44 -0.18
C LYS A 47 8.25 -9.83 -1.18
N GLY A 48 8.39 -8.51 -1.17
CA GLY A 48 9.26 -7.76 -2.09
C GLY A 48 8.57 -7.33 -3.39
N ASP A 49 7.25 -7.49 -3.49
CA ASP A 49 6.43 -7.15 -4.66
C ASP A 49 6.18 -5.63 -4.77
N ILE A 50 6.10 -4.95 -3.62
CA ILE A 50 6.09 -3.49 -3.52
C ILE A 50 7.38 -3.05 -2.83
N LYS A 51 8.12 -2.10 -3.43
CA LYS A 51 9.33 -1.56 -2.79
C LYS A 51 8.96 -0.39 -1.90
N VAL A 52 9.72 -0.18 -0.83
CA VAL A 52 9.55 1.00 0.05
C VAL A 52 9.68 2.31 -0.75
N SER A 53 10.53 2.34 -1.78
CA SER A 53 10.67 3.51 -2.68
C SER A 53 9.40 3.84 -3.46
N ASP A 54 8.55 2.86 -3.74
CA ASP A 54 7.27 3.08 -4.44
C ASP A 54 6.25 3.74 -3.50
N ILE A 55 6.28 3.37 -2.21
CA ILE A 55 5.51 4.04 -1.14
C ILE A 55 5.96 5.48 -0.98
N GLU A 56 7.27 5.73 -0.93
CA GLU A 56 7.82 7.09 -0.82
C GLU A 56 7.42 7.98 -2.00
N ARG A 57 7.41 7.43 -3.22
CA ARG A 57 6.94 8.15 -4.42
C ARG A 57 5.45 8.49 -4.35
N ALA A 58 4.64 7.58 -3.84
CA ALA A 58 3.20 7.77 -3.72
C ALA A 58 2.81 8.90 -2.74
N ILE A 59 3.68 9.29 -1.80
CA ILE A 59 3.44 10.42 -0.88
C ILE A 59 3.38 11.76 -1.65
N GLY A 60 4.23 11.93 -2.67
CA GLY A 60 4.38 13.17 -3.43
C GLY A 60 3.53 13.25 -4.72
N SER A 61 2.68 12.25 -4.97
CA SER A 61 1.81 12.12 -6.14
C SER A 61 0.37 12.49 -5.80
#